data_AF-A0A522HDH5-F1
#
_entry.id   AF-A0A522HDH5-F1
#
_cell.length_a   1.000
_cell.length_b   1.000
_cell.length_c   1.000
_cell.angle_alpha   90.00
_cell.angle_beta   90.00
_cell.angle_gamma   90.00
#
_symmetry.space_group_name_H-M   'P 1'
#
loop_
_entity.id
_entity.type
_entity.pdbx_description
1 polymer ?
#
loop_
_entity_poly.entity_id
_entity_poly.type
_entity_poly.pdbx_seq_one_letter_code
_entity_poly.pdbx_strand_id
1 'polypeptide(L)' 'MSTSAPIRAQGPGRPKDMEKRAAILASAKALFISNAFAGTSMDAVAADAGVS' A
#
# COMPACT_ATOMS: atom_id res chain seq x y z
N MET A 1 -20.85 -7.52 -4.32
CA MET A 1 -20.67 -6.23 -5.01
C MET A 1 -19.98 -5.28 -4.03
N SER A 2 -18.65 -5.14 -4.10
CA SER A 2 -17.90 -4.32 -3.15
C SER A 2 -17.77 -2.90 -3.69
N THR A 3 -18.36 -1.95 -2.96
CA THR A 3 -18.41 -0.52 -3.30
C THR A 3 -17.03 0.13 -3.15
N SER A 4 -16.42 0.55 -4.26
CA SER A 4 -15.24 1.43 -4.24
C SER A 4 -15.62 2.81 -3.69
N ALA A 5 -15.07 3.16 -2.53
CA ALA A 5 -15.25 4.48 -1.93
C ALA A 5 -14.65 5.59 -2.82
N PRO A 6 -15.23 6.80 -2.85
CA PRO A 6 -14.79 7.86 -3.76
C PRO A 6 -13.42 8.39 -3.33
N ILE A 7 -12.44 8.34 -4.24
CA ILE A 7 -11.13 8.98 -4.04
C ILE A 7 -11.29 10.51 -4.06
N ARG A 8 -11.33 11.13 -2.89
CA ARG A 8 -11.31 12.61 -2.80
C ARG A 8 -10.00 13.13 -3.37
N ALA A 9 -10.09 14.07 -4.30
CA ALA A 9 -8.96 14.76 -4.90
C ALA A 9 -8.09 15.41 -3.80
N GLN A 10 -6.80 15.05 -3.81
CA GLN A 10 -5.83 15.52 -2.83
C GLN A 10 -5.49 16.98 -3.14
N GLY A 11 -5.81 17.89 -2.21
CA GLY A 11 -5.59 19.33 -2.38
C GLY A 11 -4.11 19.73 -2.56
N PRO A 12 -3.84 20.97 -2.99
CA PRO A 12 -2.51 21.42 -3.39
C PRO A 12 -1.56 21.41 -2.17
N GLY A 13 -0.49 20.59 -2.22
CA GLY A 13 0.46 20.41 -1.11
C GLY A 13 0.47 19.02 -0.43
N ARG A 14 -0.18 18.00 -1.04
CA ARG A 14 -0.18 16.55 -0.70
C ARG A 14 0.20 16.19 0.75
N PRO A 15 -0.78 16.06 1.66
CA PRO A 15 -0.49 15.90 3.08
C PRO A 15 -0.20 14.47 3.58
N LYS A 16 0.68 14.47 4.58
CA LYS A 16 0.78 13.67 5.82
C LYS A 16 1.27 12.21 5.85
N ASP A 17 1.48 11.48 4.75
CA ASP A 17 2.05 10.11 4.86
C ASP A 17 2.74 9.60 3.57
N MET A 18 3.61 10.42 2.97
CA MET A 18 4.39 9.99 1.79
C MET A 18 5.41 8.91 2.11
N GLU A 19 6.02 8.93 3.30
CA GLU A 19 6.93 7.87 3.76
C GLU A 19 6.20 6.55 3.96
N LYS A 20 5.02 6.55 4.59
CA LYS A 20 4.22 5.31 4.71
C LYS A 20 3.80 4.78 3.34
N ARG A 21 3.40 5.67 2.41
CA ARG A 21 3.12 5.26 1.03
C ARG A 21 4.35 4.67 0.34
N ALA A 22 5.53 5.25 0.55
CA ALA A 22 6.77 4.74 -0.01
C ALA A 22 7.14 3.38 0.58
N ALA A 23 6.99 3.19 1.90
CA ALA A 23 7.21 1.92 2.59
C ALA A 23 6.27 0.83 2.05
N ILE A 24 4.97 1.09 1.98
CA ILE A 24 3.98 0.15 1.40
C ILE A 24 4.36 -0.25 -0.03
N LEU A 25 4.77 0.71 -0.86
CA LEU A 25 5.17 0.43 -2.24
C LEU A 25 6.47 -0.37 -2.33
N ALA A 26 7.44 -0.11 -1.46
CA ALA A 26 8.69 -0.87 -1.40
C ALA A 26 8.43 -2.31 -0.97
N SER A 27 7.69 -2.50 0.12
CA SER A 27 7.29 -3.81 0.64
C SER A 27 6.48 -4.62 -0.36
N ALA A 28 5.48 -4.00 -0.99
CA ALA A 28 4.69 -4.66 -2.03
C ALA A 28 5.58 -5.15 -3.18
N LYS A 29 6.50 -4.30 -3.69
CA LYS A 29 7.41 -4.70 -4.77
C LYS A 29 8.29 -5.88 -4.39
N ALA A 30 8.85 -5.88 -3.19
CA ALA A 30 9.70 -6.96 -2.70
C ALA A 30 8.91 -8.28 -2.58
N LEU A 31 7.73 -8.23 -1.95
CA LEU A 31 6.89 -9.40 -1.73
C LEU A 31 6.32 -9.95 -3.03
N PHE A 32 5.89 -9.11 -3.97
CA PHE A 32 5.38 -9.57 -5.26
C PHE A 32 6.45 -10.30 -6.08
N ILE A 33 7.72 -9.87 -6.01
CA ILE A 33 8.81 -10.55 -6.71
C ILE A 33 9.14 -11.89 -6.04
N SER A 34 9.13 -11.94 -4.70
CA SER A 34 9.49 -13.14 -3.95
C SER A 34 8.39 -14.21 -3.96
N ASN A 35 7.13 -13.80 -3.79
CA ASN A 35 6.02 -14.71 -3.50
C ASN A 35 5.01 -14.81 -4.66
N ALA A 36 5.24 -14.10 -5.76
CA ALA A 36 4.28 -13.91 -6.84
C ALA A 36 2.96 -13.28 -6.36
N PHE A 37 2.02 -13.10 -7.31
CA PHE A 37 0.76 -12.41 -7.03
C PHE A 37 -0.10 -13.11 -5.97
N ALA A 38 -0.24 -14.43 -6.06
CA ALA A 38 -1.08 -15.20 -5.14
C ALA A 38 -0.48 -15.36 -3.74
N GLY A 39 0.85 -15.28 -3.61
CA GLY A 39 1.54 -15.41 -2.32
C GLY A 39 1.75 -14.09 -1.57
N THR A 40 1.30 -12.97 -2.12
CA THR A 40 1.39 -11.65 -1.50
C THR A 40 0.03 -11.21 -0.98
N SER A 41 -0.16 -11.27 0.34
CA SER A 41 -1.38 -10.78 0.99
C SER A 41 -1.23 -9.31 1.41
N MET A 42 -2.35 -8.61 1.53
CA MET A 42 -2.36 -7.22 1.99
C MET A 42 -1.78 -7.08 3.41
N ASP A 43 -2.06 -8.04 4.29
CA ASP A 43 -1.53 -8.09 5.65
C ASP A 43 -0.01 -8.26 5.68
N ALA A 44 0.55 -9.10 4.79
CA ALA A 44 1.99 -9.27 4.68
C ALA A 44 2.68 -7.97 4.24
N VAL A 45 2.08 -7.25 3.28
CA VAL A 45 2.59 -5.95 2.84
C VAL A 45 2.48 -4.91 3.95
N ALA A 46 1.39 -4.89 4.71
CA ALA A 46 1.20 -3.95 5.82
C ALA A 46 2.21 -4.20 6.95
N ALA A 47 2.37 -5.47 7.35
CA ALA A 47 3.34 -5.88 8.37
C ALA A 47 4.79 -5.54 7.98
N ASP A 48 5.18 -5.82 6.73
CA ASP A 48 6.52 -5.52 6.22
C ASP A 48 6.77 -4.00 6.10
N ALA A 49 5.75 -3.23 5.69
CA ALA A 49 5.83 -1.78 5.60
C ALA A 49 5.72 -1.06 6.95
N GLY A 50 5.50 -1.79 8.05
CA GLY A 50 5.32 -1.22 9.39
C GLY A 50 4.07 -0.34 9.50
N VAL A 51 3.04 -0.64 8.71
CA VAL A 51 1.74 0.04 8.75
C VAL A 51 0.69 -0.90 9.31
N SER A 52 -0.22 -0.38 10.12
CA SER A 52 -1.36 -1.11 10.70
C SER A 52 -2.66 -0.42 10.35
#